data_AF-A0A6J3KGC2-F1
#
_entry.id   AF-A0A6J3KGC2-F1
#
_cell.length_a   1.000
_cell.length_b   1.000
_cell.length_c   1.000
_cell.angle_alpha   90.00
_cell.angle_beta   90.00
_cell.angle_gamma   90.00
#
_symmetry.space_group_name_H-M   'P 1'
#
loop_
_entity.id
_entity.type
_entity.pdbx_description
1 polymer ?
#
loop_
_entity_poly.entity_id
_entity_poly.type
_entity_poly.pdbx_seq_one_letter_code
_entity_poly.pdbx_strand_id
1 'polypeptide(L)'
;MTGHISFCFLLFLTGCYDCILPRTISSFSVGHEDNPYCRICANHTMCQFPHDTDGTRCVNLQHTNLNEKDIETILDWHNVYRNTVANGDEERGNPGPQRPAKFMMELIWDDELAHIARRWVVQCNLLEKDQCRDVGK
;
A
#
# COMPACT_ATOMS: atom_id res chain seq x y z
N MET A 1 -54.43 -1.63 17.85
CA MET A 1 -53.60 -0.43 18.08
C MET A 1 -52.44 -0.51 17.11
N THR A 2 -52.61 0.08 15.95
CA THR A 2 -51.64 0.11 14.85
C THR A 2 -51.63 1.53 14.34
N GLY A 3 -50.63 2.30 14.76
CA GLY A 3 -50.41 3.66 14.33
C GLY A 3 -49.50 3.68 13.11
N HIS A 4 -50.01 4.19 11.99
CA HIS A 4 -49.20 4.64 10.86
C HIS A 4 -49.55 6.11 10.63
N ILE A 5 -48.63 7.00 10.97
CA ILE A 5 -48.76 8.43 10.74
C ILE A 5 -48.29 8.73 9.31
N SER A 6 -49.09 9.58 8.68
CA SER A 6 -49.17 9.94 7.28
C SER A 6 -48.01 10.80 6.78
N PHE A 7 -47.50 10.49 5.59
CA PHE A 7 -46.84 11.46 4.73
C PHE A 7 -47.05 11.12 3.23
N CYS A 8 -48.27 10.70 2.87
CA CYS A 8 -48.63 10.44 1.47
C CYS A 8 -49.99 11.01 1.07
N PHE A 9 -50.49 12.01 1.80
CA PHE A 9 -51.65 12.80 1.40
C PHE A 9 -51.24 14.26 1.45
N LEU A 10 -50.76 14.78 0.33
CA LEU A 10 -50.89 16.18 -0.15
C LEU A 10 -49.95 16.40 -1.36
N LEU A 11 -50.13 15.60 -2.41
CA LEU A 11 -49.65 15.92 -3.76
C LEU A 11 -50.85 16.07 -4.70
N PHE A 12 -51.60 17.16 -4.56
CA PHE A 12 -52.44 17.68 -5.63
C PHE A 12 -52.56 19.20 -5.44
N LEU A 13 -52.25 19.96 -6.50
CA LEU A 13 -52.53 21.40 -6.72
C LEU A 13 -51.41 22.45 -6.58
N THR A 14 -50.15 22.14 -6.89
CA THR A 14 -49.24 23.17 -7.43
C THR A 14 -48.35 22.60 -8.53
N GLY A 15 -48.75 22.82 -9.78
CA GLY A 15 -47.87 22.63 -10.93
C GLY A 15 -46.74 23.67 -10.89
N CYS A 16 -45.59 23.27 -10.34
CA CYS A 16 -44.34 23.97 -10.54
C CYS A 16 -43.25 22.95 -10.87
N TYR A 17 -42.78 23.08 -12.10
CA TYR A 17 -41.59 22.53 -12.74
C TYR A 17 -40.32 22.95 -11.98
N ASP A 18 -39.27 22.14 -12.14
CA ASP A 18 -37.92 22.28 -11.55
C ASP A 18 -37.73 21.80 -10.10
N CYS A 19 -37.73 20.48 -9.93
CA CYS A 19 -36.89 19.87 -8.89
C CYS A 19 -35.56 19.47 -9.53
N ILE A 20 -34.58 20.37 -9.43
CA ILE A 20 -33.17 20.01 -9.47
C ILE A 20 -33.01 18.88 -8.44
N LEU A 21 -32.81 17.66 -8.92
CA LEU A 21 -32.50 16.52 -8.07
C LEU A 21 -31.19 16.86 -7.32
N PRO A 22 -31.20 16.89 -5.98
CA PRO A 22 -29.95 16.92 -5.24
C PRO A 22 -29.22 15.64 -5.62
N ARG A 23 -28.01 15.79 -6.18
CA ARG A 23 -27.11 14.70 -6.53
C ARG A 23 -27.18 13.66 -5.42
N THR A 24 -27.69 12.48 -5.73
CA THR A 24 -27.37 11.29 -4.96
C THR A 24 -25.85 11.22 -4.95
N ILE A 25 -25.23 11.50 -3.80
CA ILE A 25 -23.86 11.09 -3.57
C ILE A 25 -23.96 9.56 -3.56
N SER A 26 -23.78 8.96 -4.73
CA SER A 26 -23.45 7.56 -4.83
C SER A 26 -22.24 7.40 -3.93
N SER A 27 -22.40 6.70 -2.81
CA SER A 27 -21.27 6.18 -2.07
C SER A 27 -20.52 5.34 -3.08
N PHE A 28 -19.46 5.91 -3.67
CA PHE A 28 -18.52 5.17 -4.46
C PHE A 28 -17.81 4.29 -3.44
N SER A 29 -18.38 3.11 -3.17
CA SER A 29 -17.58 2.02 -2.67
C SER A 29 -16.55 1.81 -3.76
N VAL A 30 -15.35 2.39 -3.59
CA VAL A 30 -14.19 2.02 -4.37
C VAL A 30 -14.07 0.52 -4.17
N GLY A 31 -14.61 -0.22 -5.13
CA GLY A 31 -14.72 -1.66 -5.01
C GLY A 31 -13.31 -2.20 -4.97
N HIS A 32 -13.13 -3.27 -4.20
CA HIS A 32 -11.94 -4.12 -4.23
C HIS A 32 -11.49 -4.46 -5.68
N GLU A 33 -12.39 -4.38 -6.67
CA GLU A 33 -12.13 -4.61 -8.10
C GLU A 33 -11.40 -3.48 -8.86
N ASP A 34 -11.34 -2.26 -8.32
CA ASP A 34 -10.71 -1.11 -9.00
C ASP A 34 -9.22 -0.93 -8.64
N ASN A 35 -8.72 -1.65 -7.63
CA ASN A 35 -7.31 -1.55 -7.26
C ASN A 35 -6.43 -2.26 -8.31
N PRO A 36 -5.54 -1.56 -9.03
CA PRO A 36 -4.74 -2.15 -10.11
C PRO A 36 -3.82 -3.27 -9.59
N TYR A 37 -3.39 -3.21 -8.34
CA TYR A 37 -2.56 -4.25 -7.74
C TYR A 37 -3.30 -5.58 -7.57
N CYS A 38 -4.64 -5.57 -7.42
CA CYS A 38 -5.44 -6.79 -7.40
C CYS A 38 -5.41 -7.54 -8.75
N ARG A 39 -5.09 -6.84 -9.85
CA ARG A 39 -4.96 -7.43 -11.20
C ARG A 39 -3.60 -8.09 -11.41
N ILE A 40 -2.57 -7.67 -10.67
CA ILE A 40 -1.26 -8.31 -10.68
C ILE A 40 -1.38 -9.70 -10.05
N CYS A 41 -2.01 -9.78 -8.87
CA CYS A 41 -2.27 -11.01 -8.14
C CYS A 41 -3.34 -10.78 -7.07
N ALA A 42 -4.19 -11.77 -6.82
CA ALA A 42 -5.32 -11.65 -5.87
C ALA A 42 -4.88 -11.44 -4.41
N ASN A 43 -3.68 -11.91 -4.05
CA ASN A 43 -3.09 -11.81 -2.72
C ASN A 43 -1.99 -10.73 -2.64
N HIS A 44 -2.02 -9.74 -3.53
CA HIS A 44 -1.10 -8.61 -3.45
C HIS A 44 -1.23 -7.88 -2.10
N THR A 45 -0.13 -7.43 -1.50
CA THR A 45 -0.16 -6.65 -0.23
C THR A 45 -1.16 -5.49 -0.28
N MET A 46 -1.12 -4.68 -1.35
CA MET A 46 -2.05 -3.57 -1.56
C MET A 46 -3.50 -3.99 -1.82
N CYS A 47 -3.73 -5.23 -2.25
CA CYS A 47 -5.08 -5.78 -2.47
C CYS A 47 -5.67 -6.33 -1.17
N GLN A 48 -4.86 -7.10 -0.43
CA GLN A 48 -5.24 -7.64 0.88
C GLN A 48 -5.51 -6.54 1.90
N PHE A 49 -4.73 -5.46 1.86
CA PHE A 49 -4.85 -4.31 2.75
C PHE A 49 -5.12 -3.06 1.91
N PRO A 50 -6.37 -2.82 1.47
CA PRO A 50 -6.68 -1.71 0.58
C PRO A 50 -6.58 -0.34 1.27
N HIS A 51 -6.70 -0.30 2.59
CA HIS A 51 -6.60 0.91 3.40
C HIS A 51 -5.31 0.95 4.21
N ASP A 52 -4.81 2.15 4.50
CA ASP A 52 -3.65 2.36 5.36
C ASP A 52 -4.09 2.28 6.83
N THR A 53 -4.29 1.05 7.29
CA THR A 53 -4.73 0.73 8.66
C THR A 53 -3.83 -0.32 9.26
N ASP A 54 -3.57 -0.18 10.55
CA ASP A 54 -2.76 -1.12 11.32
C ASP A 54 -3.46 -2.48 11.45
N GLY A 55 -2.68 -3.55 11.32
CA GLY A 55 -3.16 -4.90 11.53
C GLY A 55 -3.44 -5.17 13.00
N THR A 56 -4.32 -6.13 13.29
CA THR A 56 -4.72 -6.48 14.67
C THR A 56 -3.57 -6.99 15.54
N ARG A 57 -2.44 -7.39 14.92
CA ARG A 57 -1.22 -7.83 15.62
C ARG A 57 -0.35 -6.65 16.08
N CYS A 58 -0.63 -5.45 15.60
CA CYS A 58 0.08 -4.23 15.98
C CYS A 58 -0.53 -3.64 17.26
N VAL A 59 0.03 -3.99 18.42
CA VAL A 59 -0.41 -3.42 19.70
C VAL A 59 0.36 -2.12 19.96
N ASN A 60 -0.35 -1.00 20.07
CA ASN A 60 0.22 0.34 20.34
C ASN A 60 1.34 0.73 19.37
N LEU A 61 1.19 0.40 18.08
CA LEU A 61 2.19 0.73 17.08
C LEU A 61 2.32 2.26 16.98
N GLN A 62 3.53 2.74 17.22
CA GLN A 62 3.93 4.11 16.92
C GLN A 62 4.88 4.06 15.75
N HIS A 63 4.46 4.63 14.63
CA HIS A 63 5.25 4.65 13.41
C HIS A 63 5.08 6.01 12.74
N THR A 64 6.19 6.52 12.23
CA THR A 64 6.21 7.67 11.33
C THR A 64 6.59 7.19 9.94
N ASN A 65 6.41 8.05 8.93
CA ASN A 65 7.05 7.80 7.66
C ASN A 65 8.56 7.99 7.82
N LEU A 66 9.33 7.30 6.97
CA LEU A 66 10.76 7.54 6.82
C LEU A 66 10.96 8.98 6.35
N ASN A 67 11.87 9.70 6.99
CA ASN A 67 12.29 11.00 6.50
C ASN A 67 13.41 10.86 5.45
N GLU A 68 13.78 11.97 4.81
CA GLU A 68 14.82 11.99 3.76
C GLU A 68 16.16 11.41 4.24
N LYS A 69 16.55 11.70 5.49
CA LYS A 69 17.80 11.18 6.07
C LYS A 69 17.73 9.68 6.30
N ASP A 70 16.58 9.14 6.70
CA ASP A 70 16.38 7.70 6.85
C ASP A 70 16.50 7.00 5.50
N ILE A 71 15.89 7.57 4.45
CA ILE A 71 15.95 7.06 3.08
C ILE A 71 17.40 7.09 2.55
N GLU A 72 18.10 8.21 2.71
CA GLU A 72 19.50 8.36 2.31
C GLU A 72 20.38 7.33 3.02
N THR A 73 20.19 7.14 4.33
CA THR A 73 20.95 6.16 5.12
C THR A 73 20.70 4.74 4.61
N ILE A 74 19.45 4.37 4.30
CA ILE A 74 19.12 3.04 3.76
C ILE A 74 19.81 2.84 2.41
N LEU A 75 19.72 3.79 1.49
CA LEU A 75 20.34 3.69 0.17
C LEU A 75 21.87 3.60 0.27
N ASP A 76 22.49 4.48 1.05
CA ASP A 76 23.95 4.53 1.24
C ASP A 76 24.47 3.16 1.67
N TRP A 77 23.92 2.59 2.74
CA TRP A 77 24.37 1.28 3.23
C TRP A 77 24.16 0.16 2.21
N HIS A 78 23.03 0.14 1.49
CA HIS A 78 22.83 -0.87 0.44
C HIS A 78 23.86 -0.71 -0.68
N ASN A 79 24.14 0.51 -1.11
CA ASN A 79 25.07 0.79 -2.20
C ASN A 79 26.53 0.55 -1.79
N VAL A 80 26.91 0.88 -0.55
CA VAL A 80 28.21 0.53 0.04
C VAL A 80 28.43 -0.99 -0.01
N TYR A 81 27.50 -1.79 0.52
CA TYR A 81 27.66 -3.25 0.51
C TYR A 81 27.65 -3.84 -0.91
N ARG A 82 26.79 -3.32 -1.80
CA ARG A 82 26.79 -3.72 -3.22
C ARG A 82 28.12 -3.43 -3.88
N ASN A 83 28.73 -2.27 -3.60
CA ASN A 83 30.03 -1.89 -4.13
C ASN A 83 31.16 -2.75 -3.54
N THR A 84 31.15 -3.05 -2.23
CA THR A 84 32.09 -3.99 -1.60
C THR A 84 32.07 -5.35 -2.30
N VAL A 85 30.88 -5.92 -2.54
CA VAL A 85 30.75 -7.20 -3.26
C VAL A 85 31.20 -7.05 -4.72
N ALA A 86 30.83 -5.96 -5.39
CA ALA A 86 31.19 -5.75 -6.80
C ALA A 86 32.70 -5.65 -7.03
N ASN A 87 33.44 -5.03 -6.10
CA ASN A 87 34.90 -4.94 -6.13
C ASN A 87 35.60 -6.26 -5.75
N GLY A 88 34.87 -7.21 -5.16
CA GLY A 88 35.43 -8.47 -4.66
C GLY A 88 36.06 -8.37 -3.29
N ASP A 89 35.69 -7.35 -2.50
CA ASP A 89 36.24 -7.08 -1.17
C ASP A 89 35.50 -7.83 -0.03
N GLU A 90 34.45 -8.62 -0.35
CA GLU A 90 33.70 -9.41 0.63
C GLU A 90 34.28 -10.83 0.78
N GLU A 91 35.08 -11.00 1.84
CA GLU A 91 35.80 -12.25 2.12
C GLU A 91 34.90 -13.38 2.66
N ARG A 92 33.71 -13.07 3.21
CA ARG A 92 32.84 -14.08 3.83
C ARG A 92 32.09 -14.91 2.79
N GLY A 93 31.96 -16.21 3.04
CA GLY A 93 31.17 -17.13 2.23
C GLY A 93 31.36 -18.58 2.65
N ASN A 94 30.53 -19.49 2.15
CA ASN A 94 30.71 -20.94 2.33
C ASN A 94 30.47 -21.69 1.00
N PRO A 95 31.48 -21.85 0.14
CA PRO A 95 32.85 -21.33 0.27
C PRO A 95 32.94 -19.81 -0.01
N GLY A 96 33.97 -19.15 0.52
CA GLY A 96 34.30 -17.74 0.23
C GLY A 96 35.60 -17.62 -0.59
N PRO A 97 35.96 -16.41 -1.06
CA PRO A 97 35.24 -15.14 -0.94
C PRO A 97 34.12 -14.97 -1.98
N GLN A 98 33.28 -13.94 -1.83
CA GLN A 98 32.30 -13.57 -2.88
C GLN A 98 33.04 -13.05 -4.11
N ARG A 99 32.59 -13.45 -5.32
CA ARG A 99 33.24 -13.03 -6.57
C ARG A 99 32.84 -11.60 -6.95
N PRO A 100 33.75 -10.81 -7.55
CA PRO A 100 33.44 -9.47 -8.03
C PRO A 100 32.40 -9.50 -9.15
N ALA A 101 31.67 -8.39 -9.31
CA ALA A 101 30.61 -8.24 -10.29
C ALA A 101 30.97 -7.15 -11.30
N LYS A 102 30.94 -7.49 -12.61
CA LYS A 102 31.26 -6.54 -13.69
C LYS A 102 30.21 -5.44 -13.87
N PHE A 103 28.95 -5.72 -13.54
CA PHE A 103 27.82 -4.82 -13.76
C PHE A 103 26.88 -4.82 -12.55
N MET A 104 27.29 -4.16 -11.47
CA MET A 104 26.46 -3.94 -10.29
C MET A 104 26.05 -2.47 -10.21
N MET A 105 24.83 -2.15 -10.64
CA MET A 105 24.33 -0.77 -10.64
C MET A 105 23.97 -0.29 -9.23
N GLU A 106 24.06 1.02 -9.01
CA GLU A 106 23.59 1.67 -7.80
C GLU A 106 22.06 1.57 -7.68
N LEU A 107 21.56 1.41 -6.45
CA LEU A 107 20.13 1.49 -6.17
C LEU A 107 19.71 2.95 -6.02
N ILE A 108 18.53 3.25 -6.54
CA ILE A 108 17.79 4.48 -6.28
C ILE A 108 16.55 4.16 -5.45
N TRP A 109 16.05 5.15 -4.71
CA TRP A 109 14.81 5.00 -3.98
C TRP A 109 13.62 4.96 -4.94
N ASP A 110 12.65 4.11 -4.63
CA ASP A 110 11.40 3.99 -5.37
C ASP A 110 10.23 4.10 -4.39
N ASP A 111 9.40 5.13 -4.58
CA ASP A 111 8.31 5.44 -3.67
C ASP A 111 7.17 4.42 -3.74
N GLU A 112 6.99 3.75 -4.89
CA GLU A 112 5.96 2.72 -5.04
C GLU A 112 6.33 1.48 -4.22
N LEU A 113 7.57 1.00 -4.34
CA LEU A 113 8.12 -0.08 -3.52
C LEU A 113 8.06 0.27 -2.03
N ALA A 114 8.42 1.51 -1.67
CA ALA A 114 8.34 1.97 -0.29
C ALA A 114 6.90 1.95 0.24
N HIS A 115 5.93 2.35 -0.58
CA HIS A 115 4.52 2.37 -0.21
C HIS A 115 3.97 0.95 0.02
N ILE A 116 4.30 0.01 -0.88
CA ILE A 116 3.91 -1.40 -0.75
C ILE A 116 4.55 -2.01 0.50
N ALA A 117 5.85 -1.75 0.72
CA ALA A 117 6.57 -2.25 1.90
C ALA A 117 5.96 -1.73 3.21
N ARG A 118 5.63 -0.43 3.28
CA ARG A 118 4.95 0.15 4.44
C ARG A 118 3.60 -0.53 4.69
N ARG A 119 2.81 -0.76 3.64
CA ARG A 119 1.49 -1.42 3.76
C ARG A 119 1.58 -2.79 4.42
N TRP A 120 2.64 -3.54 4.15
CA TRP A 120 2.91 -4.82 4.81
C TRP A 120 3.42 -4.68 6.25
N VAL A 121 4.37 -3.77 6.50
CA VAL A 121 5.00 -3.60 7.82
C VAL A 121 3.97 -3.26 8.89
N VAL A 122 2.99 -2.40 8.58
CA VAL A 122 1.92 -2.00 9.52
C VAL A 122 0.91 -3.10 9.80
N GLN A 123 1.09 -4.31 9.26
CA GLN A 123 0.29 -5.48 9.64
C GLN A 123 0.92 -6.29 10.79
N CYS A 124 2.18 -6.00 11.14
CA CYS A 124 2.95 -6.68 12.20
C CYS A 124 2.99 -8.22 12.06
N ASN A 125 3.04 -8.71 10.82
CA ASN A 125 3.18 -10.13 10.50
C ASN A 125 4.67 -10.56 10.53
N LEU A 126 5.32 -10.53 11.69
CA LEU A 126 6.77 -10.67 11.84
C LEU A 126 7.36 -12.02 11.40
N LEU A 127 6.56 -13.09 11.40
CA LEU A 127 7.00 -14.45 11.05
C LEU A 127 6.64 -14.84 9.62
N GLU A 128 5.91 -14.00 8.90
CA GLU A 128 5.37 -14.28 7.58
C GLU A 128 5.92 -13.29 6.57
N LYS A 129 6.05 -13.73 5.32
CA LYS A 129 6.32 -12.84 4.19
C LYS A 129 5.01 -12.59 3.46
N ASP A 130 4.83 -11.38 2.97
CA ASP A 130 3.80 -11.11 1.97
C ASP A 130 4.04 -11.98 0.74
N GLN A 131 2.93 -12.43 0.15
CA GLN A 131 2.93 -13.43 -0.90
C GLN A 131 3.15 -12.82 -2.28
N CYS A 132 2.76 -11.56 -2.47
CA CYS A 132 2.88 -10.86 -3.73
C CYS A 132 2.98 -9.34 -3.49
N ARG A 133 4.02 -8.70 -4.05
CA ARG A 133 4.41 -7.30 -3.78
C ARG A 133 5.07 -6.63 -5.00
N ASP A 134 4.67 -7.07 -6.18
CA ASP A 134 5.19 -6.56 -7.44
C ASP A 134 4.60 -5.18 -7.71
N VAL A 135 5.42 -4.24 -8.17
CA VAL A 135 4.98 -2.90 -8.59
C VAL A 135 4.14 -2.95 -9.87
N GLY A 136 3.29 -1.94 -10.05
CA GLY A 136 2.65 -1.66 -11.32
C GLY A 136 3.68 -1.37 -12.41
N LYS A 137 3.35 -1.73 -13.65
CA LYS A 137 4.17 -1.39 -14.83
C LYS A 137 3.72 -0.08 -15.46
#